data_AF-D7F454-F1
#
_entry.id   AF-D7F454-F1
#
_cell.length_a   1.000
_cell.length_b   1.000
_cell.length_c   1.000
_cell.angle_alpha   90.00
_cell.angle_beta   90.00
_cell.angle_gamma   90.00
#
_symmetry.space_group_name_H-M   'P 1'
#
loop_
_entity.id
_entity.type
_entity.pdbx_description
1 polymer ?
#
loop_
_entity_poly.entity_id
_entity_poly.type
_entity_poly.pdbx_seq_one_letter_code
_entity_poly.pdbx_strand_id
1 'polypeptide(L)'
;LPFTAVSWIALNSLVAVGHGCCPMLYSVDETGKLTFVSKLDVAQKKETGSLSAMRKFQSLDRTARSDQSDTTLATVHQNTITGLAIFAGDKAGAQAISTCGADSQLVIWNFKSLEQSIGELRIS
;
A
#
# COMPACT_ATOMS: atom_id res chain seq x y z
N LEU A 1 13.83 -4.92 -5.85
CA LEU A 1 13.59 -3.89 -6.87
C LEU A 1 13.71 -2.51 -6.22
N PRO A 2 14.15 -1.46 -6.93
CA PRO A 2 14.49 -0.18 -6.32
C PRO A 2 13.26 0.61 -5.85
N PHE A 3 13.46 1.45 -4.84
CA PHE A 3 12.49 2.48 -4.45
C PHE A 3 12.55 3.67 -5.41
N THR A 4 11.41 4.29 -5.65
CA THR A 4 11.25 5.47 -6.53
C THR A 4 11.04 6.76 -5.72
N ALA A 5 10.45 6.65 -4.53
CA ALA A 5 10.23 7.76 -3.62
C ALA A 5 10.30 7.30 -2.16
N VAL A 6 10.70 8.23 -1.29
CA VAL A 6 10.78 8.05 0.16
C VAL A 6 10.35 9.33 0.86
N SER A 7 9.65 9.21 1.98
CA SER A 7 9.31 10.35 2.84
C SER A 7 9.38 9.96 4.30
N TRP A 8 9.94 10.86 5.10
CA TRP A 8 9.73 10.85 6.55
C TRP A 8 8.26 11.07 6.85
N ILE A 9 7.75 10.33 7.83
CA ILE A 9 6.37 10.42 8.33
C ILE A 9 6.32 10.76 9.82
N ALA A 10 7.45 10.58 10.50
CA ALA A 10 7.71 10.99 11.88
C ALA A 10 9.23 11.15 12.06
N LEU A 11 9.67 11.45 13.28
CA LEU A 11 11.09 11.71 13.58
C LEU A 11 12.00 10.50 13.35
N ASN A 12 11.51 9.30 13.66
CA ASN A 12 12.25 8.05 13.56
C ASN A 12 11.62 7.07 12.55
N SER A 13 10.67 7.53 11.74
CA SER A 13 9.91 6.65 10.84
C SER A 13 9.83 7.24 9.42
N LEU A 14 10.07 6.39 8.42
CA LEU A 14 10.00 6.75 7.01
C LEU A 14 9.26 5.69 6.20
N VAL A 15 8.59 6.13 5.14
CA VAL A 15 7.92 5.26 4.17
C VAL A 15 8.65 5.32 2.85
N ALA A 16 8.93 4.15 2.29
CA ALA A 16 9.49 3.99 0.95
C ALA A 16 8.48 3.29 0.03
N VAL A 17 8.44 3.71 -1.23
CA VAL A 17 7.57 3.15 -2.27
C VAL A 17 8.36 2.91 -3.56
N GLY A 18 7.83 2.08 -4.46
CA GLY A 18 8.42 1.90 -5.77
C GLY A 18 7.92 0.67 -6.51
N HIS A 19 8.86 -0.04 -7.12
CA HIS A 19 8.62 -1.21 -7.97
C HIS A 19 8.09 -2.43 -7.23
N GLY A 20 8.08 -2.39 -5.89
CA GLY A 20 7.42 -3.39 -5.07
C GLY A 20 5.89 -3.25 -5.04
N CYS A 21 5.33 -2.21 -5.64
CA CYS A 21 3.88 -1.93 -5.72
C CYS A 21 3.17 -1.81 -4.36
N CYS A 22 3.92 -1.72 -3.26
CA CYS A 22 3.39 -1.57 -1.90
C CYS A 22 4.25 -0.56 -1.12
N PRO A 23 3.63 0.30 -0.29
CA PRO A 23 4.38 1.14 0.63
C PRO A 23 4.98 0.30 1.77
N MET A 24 6.21 0.63 2.14
CA MET A 24 6.99 -0.07 3.17
C MET A 24 7.43 0.91 4.24
N LEU A 25 7.14 0.57 5.49
CA LEU A 25 7.54 1.35 6.66
C LEU A 25 8.91 0.89 7.17
N TYR A 26 9.74 1.86 7.49
CA TYR A 26 11.03 1.66 8.13
C TYR A 26 11.14 2.56 9.36
N SER A 27 11.92 2.09 10.33
CA SER A 27 12.28 2.84 11.53
C SER A 27 13.79 3.07 11.57
N VAL A 28 14.21 4.22 12.07
CA VAL A 28 15.60 4.62 12.26
C VAL A 28 15.85 4.80 13.74
N ASP A 29 16.78 4.03 14.30
CA ASP A 29 17.15 4.18 15.71
C ASP A 29 18.11 5.38 15.94
N GLU A 30 18.41 5.66 17.21
CA GLU A 30 19.32 6.75 17.61
C GLU A 30 20.74 6.61 17.05
N THR A 31 21.15 5.39 16.69
CA THR A 31 22.45 5.11 16.05
C THR A 31 22.43 5.35 14.54
N GLY A 32 21.27 5.69 13.99
CA GLY A 32 21.05 5.86 12.55
C GLY A 32 20.81 4.54 11.82
N LYS A 33 20.62 3.43 12.52
CA LYS A 33 20.38 2.13 11.90
C LYS A 33 18.95 2.06 11.39
N LEU A 34 18.82 1.81 10.08
CA LEU A 34 17.54 1.59 9.42
C LEU A 34 17.06 0.15 9.61
N THR A 35 15.81 -0.02 10.01
CA THR A 35 15.15 -1.31 10.19
C THR A 35 13.84 -1.35 9.43
N PHE A 36 13.56 -2.46 8.75
CA PHE A 36 12.27 -2.69 8.11
C PHE A 36 11.25 -3.05 9.18
N VAL A 37 10.09 -2.37 9.17
CA VAL A 37 9.01 -2.61 10.13
C VAL A 37 7.93 -3.48 9.50
N SER A 38 7.27 -2.97 8.46
CA SER A 38 6.15 -3.68 7.83
C SER A 38 5.84 -3.14 6.43
N LYS A 39 5.05 -3.91 5.68
CA LYS A 39 4.33 -3.39 4.51
C LYS A 39 3.02 -2.76 4.97
N LEU A 40 2.68 -1.61 4.42
CA LEU A 40 1.42 -0.91 4.72
C LEU A 40 0.25 -1.39 3.86
N ASP A 41 0.54 -2.24 2.87
CA ASP A 41 -0.48 -2.88 2.06
C ASP A 41 -1.03 -4.10 2.80
N VAL A 42 -2.13 -3.90 3.52
CA VAL A 42 -2.91 -4.99 4.06
C VAL A 42 -3.81 -5.46 2.93
N ALA A 43 -3.46 -6.60 2.34
CA ALA A 43 -4.40 -7.31 1.48
C ALA A 43 -5.68 -7.49 2.30
N GLN A 44 -6.71 -6.71 1.98
CA GLN A 44 -8.08 -7.06 2.33
C GLN A 44 -8.22 -8.46 1.76
N LYS A 45 -8.18 -9.48 2.61
CA LYS A 45 -8.49 -10.85 2.22
C LYS A 45 -9.88 -10.72 1.62
N LYS A 46 -9.97 -10.59 0.30
CA LYS A 46 -11.24 -10.73 -0.40
C LYS A 46 -11.63 -12.12 0.03
N GLU A 47 -12.61 -12.21 0.93
CA GLU A 47 -13.21 -13.49 1.22
C GLU A 47 -13.51 -14.09 -0.14
N THR A 48 -12.88 -15.21 -0.42
CA THR A 48 -13.30 -16.09 -1.50
C THR A 48 -14.63 -16.71 -1.07
N GLY A 49 -15.61 -15.86 -0.69
CA GLY A 49 -16.99 -16.23 -0.63
C GLY A 49 -17.34 -16.68 -2.04
N SER A 50 -17.84 -17.92 -2.13
CA SER A 50 -18.27 -18.57 -3.37
C SER A 50 -18.84 -17.53 -4.34
N LEU A 51 -18.05 -17.18 -5.37
CA LEU A 51 -18.52 -16.26 -6.40
C LEU A 51 -19.61 -17.00 -7.16
N SER A 52 -20.87 -16.68 -6.85
CA SER A 52 -22.03 -17.18 -7.58
C SER A 52 -21.80 -17.00 -9.08
N ALA A 53 -22.20 -18.00 -9.88
CA ALA A 53 -22.08 -17.98 -11.33
C ALA A 53 -22.61 -16.68 -11.96
N MET A 54 -23.64 -16.06 -11.35
CA MET A 54 -24.19 -14.78 -11.79
C MET A 54 -23.22 -13.60 -11.59
N ARG A 55 -22.48 -13.54 -10.48
CA ARG A 55 -21.47 -12.50 -10.25
C ARG A 55 -20.27 -12.67 -11.19
N LYS A 56 -19.87 -13.92 -11.46
CA LYS A 56 -18.87 -14.21 -12.50
C LYS A 56 -19.34 -13.71 -13.87
N PHE A 57 -20.56 -14.05 -14.28
CA PHE A 57 -21.13 -13.64 -15.57
C PHE A 57 -21.23 -12.11 -15.70
N GLN A 58 -21.72 -11.40 -14.67
CA GLN A 58 -21.76 -9.93 -14.65
C GLN A 58 -20.36 -9.31 -14.73
N SER A 59 -19.36 -9.88 -14.06
CA SER A 59 -17.99 -9.39 -14.15
C SER A 59 -17.35 -9.61 -15.52
N LEU A 60 -17.66 -10.74 -16.19
CA LEU A 60 -17.19 -11.03 -17.54
C LEU A 60 -17.81 -10.08 -18.56
N ASP A 61 -19.13 -9.87 -18.48
CA ASP A 61 -19.87 -8.97 -19.37
C ASP A 61 -19.41 -7.51 -19.23
N ARG A 62 -19.19 -7.06 -17.98
CA ARG A 62 -18.69 -5.72 -17.70
C ARG A 62 -17.24 -5.50 -18.15
N THR A 63 -16.41 -6.55 -18.16
CA THR A 63 -14.94 -6.40 -18.26
C THR A 63 -14.35 -6.92 -19.57
N ALA A 64 -15.11 -7.62 -20.44
CA ALA A 64 -14.64 -8.13 -21.73
C ALA A 64 -13.26 -8.84 -21.66
N ARG A 65 -13.03 -9.69 -20.66
CA ARG A 65 -11.75 -10.42 -20.48
C ARG A 65 -11.99 -11.91 -20.25
N SER A 66 -11.28 -12.73 -21.01
CA SER A 66 -11.05 -14.16 -20.77
C SER A 66 -10.16 -14.35 -19.53
N ASP A 67 -10.43 -15.38 -18.73
CA ASP A 67 -9.76 -15.74 -17.46
C ASP A 67 -8.31 -15.24 -17.35
N GLN A 68 -8.12 -14.12 -16.66
CA GLN A 68 -6.81 -13.51 -16.45
C GLN A 68 -6.44 -13.71 -14.98
N SER A 69 -6.02 -14.94 -14.63
CA SER A 69 -5.59 -15.28 -13.27
C SER A 69 -4.10 -15.01 -12.99
N ASP A 70 -3.30 -14.66 -14.00
CA ASP A 70 -1.83 -14.63 -13.86
C ASP A 70 -1.19 -13.23 -13.80
N THR A 71 -1.95 -12.14 -13.96
CA THR A 71 -1.36 -10.78 -14.02
C THR A 71 -1.80 -9.83 -12.91
N THR A 72 -2.65 -10.26 -11.96
CA THR A 72 -3.10 -9.41 -10.86
C THR A 72 -2.20 -9.57 -9.64
N LEU A 73 -1.57 -8.48 -9.20
CA LEU A 73 -0.78 -8.45 -7.98
C LEU A 73 -1.69 -8.50 -6.74
N ALA A 74 -1.17 -9.03 -5.63
CA ALA A 74 -1.86 -9.03 -4.34
C ALA A 74 -1.87 -7.66 -3.65
N THR A 75 -1.19 -6.67 -4.23
CA THR A 75 -1.09 -5.29 -3.72
C THR A 75 -2.20 -4.40 -4.27
N VAL A 76 -2.54 -3.31 -3.58
CA VAL A 76 -3.52 -2.33 -4.08
C VAL A 76 -3.06 -1.74 -5.42
N HIS A 77 -1.80 -1.32 -5.51
CA HIS A 77 -1.22 -0.92 -6.78
C HIS A 77 -0.89 -2.14 -7.63
N GLN A 78 -1.18 -2.05 -8.92
CA GLN A 78 -0.94 -3.10 -9.92
C GLN A 78 0.27 -2.80 -10.81
N ASN A 79 0.97 -1.70 -10.52
CA ASN A 79 2.21 -1.30 -11.17
C ASN A 79 3.05 -0.44 -10.21
N THR A 80 4.26 -0.08 -10.64
CA THR A 80 5.22 0.72 -9.88
C THR A 80 4.59 1.99 -9.32
N ILE A 81 4.76 2.22 -8.01
CA ILE A 81 4.40 3.47 -7.37
C ILE A 81 5.46 4.51 -7.77
N THR A 82 5.04 5.66 -8.29
CA THR A 82 5.92 6.71 -8.82
C THR A 82 5.88 8.00 -7.99
N GLY A 83 4.90 8.16 -7.11
CA GLY A 83 4.79 9.32 -6.23
C GLY A 83 4.35 8.95 -4.82
N LEU A 84 4.84 9.73 -3.86
CA LEU A 84 4.54 9.64 -2.43
C LEU A 84 4.46 11.06 -1.87
N ALA A 85 3.40 11.36 -1.14
CA ALA A 85 3.23 12.63 -0.44
C ALA A 85 2.49 12.43 0.89
N ILE A 86 2.72 13.34 1.84
CA ILE A 86 1.90 13.42 3.05
C ILE A 86 0.55 14.00 2.66
N PHE A 87 -0.53 13.27 2.96
CA PHE A 87 -1.89 13.69 2.68
C PHE A 87 -2.50 14.48 3.85
N ALA A 88 -2.21 14.05 5.08
CA ALA A 88 -2.67 14.71 6.30
C ALA A 88 -1.58 14.67 7.39
N GLY A 89 -1.44 15.76 8.14
CA GLY A 89 -0.36 15.98 9.09
C GLY A 89 0.91 16.55 8.43
N ASP A 90 2.04 16.35 9.10
CA ASP A 90 3.36 16.79 8.63
C ASP A 90 4.43 15.72 8.90
N LYS A 91 5.70 16.06 8.72
CA LYS A 91 6.81 15.12 8.93
C LYS A 91 7.10 14.81 10.40
N ALA A 92 6.52 15.55 11.35
CA ALA A 92 6.66 15.27 12.78
C ALA A 92 5.64 14.24 13.25
N GLY A 93 4.48 14.17 12.60
CA GLY A 93 3.43 13.20 12.90
C GLY A 93 2.38 13.12 11.79
N ALA A 94 2.72 12.47 10.69
CA ALA A 94 1.79 12.28 9.59
C ALA A 94 0.64 11.37 10.04
N GLN A 95 -0.57 11.70 9.61
CA GLN A 95 -1.79 10.92 9.89
C GLN A 95 -2.20 10.05 8.70
N ALA A 96 -1.84 10.49 7.49
CA ALA A 96 -2.06 9.75 6.28
C ALA A 96 -1.06 10.16 5.19
N ILE A 97 -0.77 9.22 4.29
CA ILE A 97 0.02 9.46 3.08
C ILE A 97 -0.82 9.13 1.84
N SER A 98 -0.49 9.76 0.72
CA SER A 98 -1.02 9.43 -0.60
C SER A 98 0.07 8.87 -1.49
N THR A 99 -0.25 7.85 -2.28
CA THR A 99 0.61 7.30 -3.32
C THR A 99 -0.05 7.38 -4.67
N CYS A 100 0.73 7.60 -5.73
CA CYS A 100 0.29 7.44 -7.11
C CYS A 100 1.24 6.52 -7.87
N GLY A 101 0.68 5.73 -8.80
CA GLY A 101 1.44 4.74 -9.56
C GLY A 101 1.23 4.83 -11.07
N ALA A 102 2.09 4.12 -11.80
CA ALA A 102 1.97 3.93 -13.25
C ALA A 102 0.69 3.17 -13.66
N ASP A 103 -0.03 2.62 -12.69
CA ASP A 103 -1.36 2.01 -12.83
C ASP A 103 -2.51 3.04 -12.82
N SER A 104 -2.20 4.34 -12.83
CA SER A 104 -3.18 5.44 -12.79
C SER A 104 -4.06 5.45 -11.53
N GLN A 105 -3.61 4.80 -10.46
CA GLN A 105 -4.30 4.83 -9.16
C GLN A 105 -3.70 5.89 -8.26
N LEU A 106 -4.56 6.56 -7.48
CA LEU A 106 -4.18 7.37 -6.34
C LEU A 106 -4.81 6.73 -5.09
N VAL A 107 -3.97 6.38 -4.12
CA VAL A 107 -4.39 5.64 -2.92
C VAL A 107 -4.01 6.43 -1.68
N ILE A 108 -4.97 6.57 -0.76
CA ILE A 108 -4.75 7.20 0.55
C ILE A 108 -4.59 6.10 1.60
N TRP A 109 -3.51 6.18 2.37
CA TRP A 109 -3.17 5.25 3.44
C TRP A 109 -3.34 5.98 4.78
N ASN A 110 -4.40 5.67 5.51
CA ASN A 110 -4.65 6.23 6.84
C ASN A 110 -3.94 5.39 7.91
N PHE A 111 -3.04 6.01 8.67
CA PHE A 111 -2.22 5.26 9.63
C PHE A 111 -3.01 4.70 10.79
N LYS A 112 -4.00 5.43 11.32
CA LYS A 112 -4.88 4.93 12.39
C LYS A 112 -5.61 3.66 11.97
N SER A 113 -6.13 3.61 10.75
CA SER A 113 -6.78 2.41 10.20
C SER A 113 -5.78 1.27 9.96
N LEU A 114 -4.55 1.58 9.56
CA LEU A 114 -3.49 0.60 9.34
C LEU A 114 -2.99 -0.01 10.65
N GLU A 115 -2.79 0.77 11.71
CA GLU A 115 -2.43 0.28 13.03
C GLU A 115 -3.48 -0.67 13.61
N GLN A 116 -4.77 -0.41 13.33
CA GLN A 116 -5.86 -1.31 13.71
C GLN A 116 -5.85 -2.61 12.90
N SER A 117 -5.44 -2.55 11.64
CA SER A 117 -5.45 -3.69 10.72
C SER A 117 -4.19 -4.56 10.83
N ILE A 118 -3.07 -3.95 11.22
CA ILE A 118 -1.76 -4.58 11.39
C ILE A 118 -1.45 -4.55 12.89
N GLY A 119 -1.79 -5.63 13.59
CA GLY A 119 -1.84 -5.64 15.06
C GLY A 119 -0.54 -5.26 15.81
N GLU A 120 0.62 -5.33 15.16
CA GLU A 120 1.91 -4.94 15.74
C GLU A 120 2.47 -3.62 15.19
N LEU A 121 1.74 -2.94 14.30
CA LEU A 121 2.18 -1.68 13.73
C LEU A 121 2.01 -0.55 14.75
N ARG A 122 3.11 0.15 15.01
CA ARG A 122 3.11 1.43 15.72
C ARG A 122 3.90 2.44 14.94
N ILE A 123 3.29 3.57 14.63
CA ILE A 123 3.98 4.70 14.01
C ILE A 123 4.32 5.69 15.12
N SER A 124 5.59 5.70 15.50
CA SER A 124 6.18 6.72 16.38
C SER A 124 6.89 7.78 15.57
#